data_AF-A0A940SHV8-F1
#
_entry.id   AF-A0A940SHV8-F1
#
_cell.length_a   1.000
_cell.length_b   1.000
_cell.length_c   1.000
_cell.angle_alpha   90.00
_cell.angle_beta   90.00
_cell.angle_gamma   90.00
#
_symmetry.space_group_name_H-M   'P 1'
#
loop_
_entity.id
_entity.type
_entity.pdbx_description
1 polymer ?
#
loop_
_entity_poly.entity_id
_entity_poly.type
_entity_poly.pdbx_seq_one_letter_code
_entity_poly.pdbx_strand_id
1 'polypeptide(L)'
;MGHLFNTEQVAKYIGWESNQFQKEVGYADLALGILGVMCKWFHGEFRIAVAIATAVFWCGAGFVHIEDIRKNKNHNTGNGWNHVIFSNFLVPLITLLLVSTT
;
A
#
# COMPACT_ATOMS: atom_id res chain seq x y z
N MET A 1 -0.61 0.06 11.39
CA MET A 1 0.23 -0.14 12.61
C MET A 1 1.40 -1.10 12.40
N GLY A 2 1.30 -2.07 11.48
CA GLY A 2 2.32 -3.12 11.32
C GLY A 2 3.72 -2.61 10.95
N HIS A 3 3.86 -1.84 9.86
CA HIS A 3 5.17 -1.41 9.33
C HIS A 3 5.94 -0.42 10.23
N LEU A 4 5.27 0.37 11.08
CA LEU A 4 5.95 1.29 12.02
C LEU A 4 6.30 0.66 13.37
N PHE A 5 5.36 -0.09 13.95
CA PHE A 5 5.46 -0.55 15.34
C PHE A 5 5.80 -2.04 15.47
N ASN A 6 5.45 -2.86 14.46
CA ASN A 6 5.61 -4.32 14.48
C ASN A 6 6.38 -4.83 13.24
N THR A 7 7.49 -4.17 12.90
CA THR A 7 8.29 -4.39 11.68
C THR A 7 8.63 -5.87 11.45
N GLU A 8 9.13 -6.56 12.48
CA GLU A 8 9.53 -7.97 12.40
C GLU A 8 8.35 -8.91 12.12
N GLN A 9 7.21 -8.67 12.79
CA GLN A 9 6.02 -9.47 12.60
C GLN A 9 5.49 -9.34 11.18
N VAL A 10 5.47 -8.12 10.63
CA VAL A 10 5.01 -7.87 9.26
C VAL A 10 5.97 -8.46 8.25
N ALA A 11 7.27 -8.25 8.40
CA ALA A 11 8.27 -8.82 7.50
C ALA A 11 8.15 -10.35 7.45
N LYS A 12 8.03 -11.01 8.61
CA LYS A 12 7.81 -12.46 8.70
C LYS A 12 6.51 -12.90 8.03
N TYR A 13 5.42 -12.16 8.22
CA TYR A 13 4.12 -12.43 7.58
C TYR A 13 4.19 -12.37 6.06
N ILE A 14 4.97 -11.43 5.51
CA ILE A 14 5.23 -11.29 4.08
C ILE A 14 6.26 -12.33 3.59
N GLY A 15 7.15 -12.81 4.47
CA GLY A 15 8.27 -13.68 4.10
C GLY A 15 9.54 -12.92 3.71
N TRP A 16 9.68 -11.68 4.19
CA TRP A 16 10.87 -10.85 3.99
C TRP A 16 11.66 -10.69 5.29
N GLU A 17 12.91 -10.30 5.14
CA GLU A 17 13.72 -9.86 6.27
C GLU A 17 13.27 -8.47 6.74
N SER A 18 13.23 -8.28 8.06
CA SER A 18 12.93 -6.99 8.65
C SER A 18 14.14 -6.08 8.57
N ASN A 19 13.96 -4.85 8.06
CA ASN A 19 14.99 -3.83 7.97
C ASN A 19 14.37 -2.42 8.03
N GLN A 20 15.19 -1.37 7.88
CA GLN A 20 14.73 0.02 8.01
C GLN A 20 13.65 0.41 7.00
N PHE A 21 13.57 -0.25 5.83
CA PHE A 21 12.54 0.04 4.83
C PHE A 21 11.12 -0.23 5.35
N GLN A 22 10.95 -1.15 6.32
CA GLN A 22 9.64 -1.34 6.97
C GLN A 22 9.15 -0.04 7.60
N LYS A 23 10.04 0.72 8.27
CA LYS A 23 9.66 2.00 8.88
C LYS A 23 9.40 3.08 7.82
N GLU A 24 10.18 3.12 6.75
CA GLU A 24 9.95 4.05 5.64
C GLU A 24 8.59 3.82 4.99
N VAL A 25 8.23 2.57 4.70
CA VAL A 25 6.89 2.16 4.23
C VAL A 25 5.84 2.60 5.24
N GLY A 26 6.08 2.38 6.52
CA GLY A 26 5.18 2.78 7.59
C GLY A 26 4.93 4.29 7.67
N TYR A 27 5.96 5.12 7.42
CA TYR A 27 5.80 6.57 7.36
C TYR A 27 5.12 7.03 6.06
N ALA A 28 5.37 6.34 4.94
CA ALA A 28 4.64 6.58 3.70
C ALA A 28 3.14 6.29 3.87
N ASP A 29 2.79 5.16 4.49
CA ASP A 29 1.40 4.80 4.84
C ASP A 29 0.76 5.86 5.75
N LEU A 30 1.51 6.34 6.77
CA LEU A 30 1.04 7.39 7.67
C LEU A 30 0.77 8.69 6.90
N ALA A 31 1.66 9.09 5.99
CA ALA A 31 1.49 10.27 5.17
C ALA A 31 0.24 10.16 4.28
N LEU A 32 0.04 9.02 3.60
CA LEU A 32 -1.16 8.76 2.81
C LEU A 32 -2.44 8.79 3.67
N GLY A 33 -2.39 8.23 4.88
CA GLY A 33 -3.50 8.28 5.83
C GLY A 33 -3.86 9.71 6.27
N ILE A 34 -2.85 10.54 6.57
CA ILE A 34 -3.04 11.95 6.91
C ILE A 34 -3.66 12.70 5.73
N LEU A 35 -3.15 12.50 4.52
CA LEU A 35 -3.70 13.10 3.30
C LEU A 35 -5.17 12.68 3.06
N GLY A 36 -5.50 11.40 3.28
CA GLY A 36 -6.87 10.91 3.21
C GLY A 36 -7.81 11.58 4.20
N VAL A 37 -7.36 11.81 5.44
CA VAL A 37 -8.12 12.56 6.47
C VAL A 37 -8.28 14.02 6.05
N MET A 38 -7.23 14.64 5.49
CA MET A 38 -7.25 16.01 4.99
C MET A 38 -8.32 16.26 3.91
N CYS A 39 -8.69 15.25 3.10
CA CYS A 39 -9.77 15.34 2.09
C CYS A 39 -11.14 15.74 2.65
N LYS A 40 -11.33 15.68 3.98
CA LYS A 40 -12.53 16.20 4.66
C LYS A 40 -12.62 17.73 4.57
N TRP A 41 -11.48 18.43 4.66
CA TRP A 41 -11.41 19.89 4.66
C TRP A 41 -10.96 20.46 3.31
N PHE A 42 -10.16 19.71 2.56
CA PHE A 42 -9.70 20.10 1.23
C PHE A 42 -10.55 19.40 0.16
N HIS A 43 -11.27 20.19 -0.63
CA HIS A 43 -12.22 19.72 -1.64
C HIS A 43 -11.64 19.79 -3.07
N GLY A 44 -12.40 19.27 -4.04
CA GLY A 44 -12.03 19.27 -5.46
C GLY A 44 -10.79 18.43 -5.75
N GLU A 45 -9.88 18.97 -6.57
CA GLU A 45 -8.68 18.30 -7.11
C GLU A 45 -7.75 17.70 -6.04
N PHE A 46 -7.83 18.16 -4.78
CA PHE A 46 -7.04 17.58 -3.69
C PHE A 46 -7.34 16.08 -3.53
N ARG A 47 -8.61 15.67 -3.61
CA ARG A 47 -9.00 14.26 -3.48
C ARG A 47 -8.43 13.41 -4.61
N ILE A 48 -8.39 13.96 -5.83
CA ILE A 48 -7.81 13.31 -7.01
C ILE A 48 -6.31 13.11 -6.79
N ALA A 49 -5.60 14.15 -6.34
CA ALA A 49 -4.17 14.06 -6.05
C ALA A 49 -3.86 12.99 -4.98
N VAL A 50 -4.64 12.93 -3.90
CA VAL A 50 -4.49 11.91 -2.85
C VAL A 50 -4.77 10.50 -3.39
N ALA A 51 -5.80 10.34 -4.21
CA ALA A 51 -6.13 9.05 -4.83
C ALA A 51 -5.02 8.58 -5.77
N ILE A 52 -4.45 9.47 -6.60
CA ILE A 52 -3.32 9.16 -7.47
C ILE A 52 -2.08 8.77 -6.65
N ALA A 53 -1.74 9.54 -5.61
CA ALA A 53 -0.59 9.23 -4.77
C ALA A 53 -0.74 7.86 -4.09
N THR A 54 -1.94 7.58 -3.57
CA THR A 54 -2.27 6.28 -2.97
C THR A 54 -2.13 5.16 -4.00
N ALA A 55 -2.65 5.35 -5.20
CA ALA A 55 -2.57 4.34 -6.25
C ALA A 55 -1.15 4.06 -6.72
N VAL A 56 -0.33 5.10 -6.91
CA VAL A 56 1.09 4.94 -7.27
C VAL A 56 1.83 4.13 -6.22
N PHE A 57 1.65 4.45 -4.94
CA PHE A 57 2.34 3.75 -3.86
C PHE A 57 1.90 2.27 -3.77
N TRP A 58 0.59 2.02 -3.71
CA TRP A 58 0.06 0.68 -3.49
C TRP A 58 0.33 -0.24 -4.69
N CYS A 59 0.11 0.24 -5.93
CA CYS A 59 0.43 -0.51 -7.14
C CYS A 59 1.94 -0.77 -7.26
N GLY A 60 2.76 0.24 -6.93
CA GLY A 60 4.22 0.10 -6.88
C GLY A 60 4.67 -1.01 -5.94
N ALA A 61 4.16 -1.03 -4.71
CA ALA A 61 4.41 -2.11 -3.76
C ALA A 61 3.90 -3.46 -4.29
N GLY A 62 2.76 -3.49 -4.97
CA GLY A 62 2.22 -4.67 -5.63
C GLY A 62 3.19 -5.26 -6.66
N PHE A 63 3.86 -4.44 -7.46
CA PHE A 63 4.88 -4.92 -8.40
C PHE A 63 6.09 -5.53 -7.69
N VAL A 64 6.54 -4.97 -6.57
CA VAL A 64 7.61 -5.56 -5.75
C VAL A 64 7.21 -6.95 -5.25
N HIS A 65 5.97 -7.11 -4.75
CA HIS A 65 5.45 -8.42 -4.36
C HIS A 65 5.38 -9.40 -5.55
N ILE A 66 4.87 -8.96 -6.72
CA ILE A 66 4.81 -9.81 -7.93
C ILE A 66 6.20 -10.30 -8.35
N GLU A 67 7.20 -9.41 -8.31
CA GLU A 67 8.57 -9.75 -8.63
C GLU A 67 9.12 -10.82 -7.66
N ASP A 68 8.91 -10.63 -6.37
CA ASP A 68 9.33 -11.59 -5.33
C ASP A 68 8.64 -12.95 -5.47
N ILE A 69 7.32 -12.97 -5.69
CA ILE A 69 6.57 -14.20 -5.96
C ILE A 69 7.15 -14.93 -7.17
N ARG A 70 7.46 -14.22 -8.26
CA ARG A 70 7.95 -14.83 -9.50
C ARG A 70 9.36 -15.38 -9.35
N LYS A 71 10.27 -14.60 -8.75
CA LYS A 71 11.70 -14.93 -8.61
C LYS A 71 11.97 -15.92 -7.49
N ASN A 72 11.41 -15.67 -6.30
CA ASN A 72 11.74 -16.40 -5.08
C ASN A 72 10.69 -17.45 -4.69
N LYS A 73 9.58 -17.55 -5.44
CA LYS A 73 8.43 -18.44 -5.13
C LYS A 73 7.90 -18.22 -3.72
N ASN A 74 8.04 -17.00 -3.20
CA ASN A 74 7.54 -16.65 -1.88
C ASN A 74 6.01 -16.53 -1.94
N HIS A 75 5.32 -17.52 -1.38
CA HIS A 75 3.87 -17.58 -1.30
C HIS A 75 3.37 -17.44 0.15
N ASN A 76 4.14 -16.81 1.02
CA ASN A 76 3.70 -16.52 2.39
C ASN A 76 2.39 -15.73 2.39
N THR A 77 1.64 -15.82 3.48
CA THR A 77 0.29 -15.28 3.58
C THR A 77 0.21 -13.78 3.22
N GLY A 78 1.21 -12.98 3.60
CA GLY A 78 1.31 -11.56 3.24
C GLY A 78 1.87 -11.24 1.86
N ASN A 79 2.29 -12.26 1.10
CA ASN A 79 2.85 -12.16 -0.25
C ASN A 79 2.11 -13.05 -1.26
N GLY A 80 0.95 -13.61 -0.89
CA GLY A 80 0.16 -14.44 -1.79
C GLY A 80 -0.52 -13.62 -2.89
N TRP A 81 -0.82 -14.24 -4.03
CA TRP A 81 -1.50 -13.59 -5.16
C TRP A 81 -2.80 -12.88 -4.76
N ASN A 82 -3.59 -13.49 -3.87
CA ASN A 82 -4.82 -12.86 -3.37
C ASN A 82 -4.50 -11.56 -2.63
N HIS A 83 -3.54 -11.57 -1.70
CA HIS A 83 -3.14 -10.37 -0.98
C HIS A 83 -2.71 -9.27 -1.95
N VAL A 84 -1.85 -9.60 -2.92
CA VAL A 84 -1.34 -8.64 -3.90
C VAL A 84 -2.47 -8.06 -4.75
N ILE A 85 -3.37 -8.87 -5.30
CA ILE A 85 -4.45 -8.39 -6.17
C ILE A 85 -5.43 -7.50 -5.39
N PHE A 86 -5.90 -7.97 -4.23
CA PHE A 86 -6.93 -7.27 -3.47
C PHE A 86 -6.39 -6.01 -2.82
N SER A 87 -5.28 -6.11 -2.09
CA SER A 87 -4.70 -4.97 -1.39
C SER A 87 -4.10 -4.00 -2.40
N ASN A 88 -3.12 -4.43 -3.20
CA ASN A 88 -2.27 -3.51 -3.96
C ASN A 88 -2.89 -2.96 -5.25
N PHE A 89 -3.94 -3.57 -5.79
CA PHE A 89 -4.53 -3.13 -7.07
C PHE A 89 -6.03 -2.83 -6.98
N LEU A 90 -6.82 -3.71 -6.35
CA LEU A 90 -8.27 -3.51 -6.31
C LEU A 90 -8.66 -2.30 -5.46
N VAL A 91 -8.08 -2.15 -4.26
CA VAL A 91 -8.37 -0.99 -3.39
C VAL A 91 -8.02 0.32 -4.08
N PRO A 92 -6.80 0.51 -4.63
CA PRO A 92 -6.48 1.70 -5.42
C PRO A 92 -7.42 1.98 -6.58
N LEU A 93 -7.80 0.95 -7.34
CA LEU A 93 -8.73 1.09 -8.46
C LEU A 93 -10.09 1.60 -7.98
N ILE A 94 -10.63 1.02 -6.90
CA ILE A 94 -11.89 1.47 -6.31
C ILE A 94 -11.77 2.92 -5.83
N THR A 95 -10.68 3.28 -5.15
CA THR A 95 -10.46 4.66 -4.69
C THR A 95 -10.43 5.66 -5.85
N LEU A 96 -9.72 5.34 -6.93
CA LEU A 96 -9.68 6.19 -8.13
C LEU A 96 -11.07 6.34 -8.77
N LEU A 97 -11.81 5.23 -8.89
CA LEU A 97 -13.17 5.25 -9.45
C LEU A 97 -14.11 6.12 -8.61
N LEU A 98 -14.09 5.96 -7.28
CA LEU A 98 -14.93 6.76 -6.39
C LEU A 98 -14.65 8.26 -6.54
N VAL A 99 -13.38 8.65 -6.58
CA VAL A 99 -13.01 10.07 -6.70
C VAL A 99 -13.26 10.62 -8.11
N SER A 100 -13.24 9.79 -9.16
CA SER A 100 -13.56 10.22 -10.53
C SER A 100 -15.05 10.57 -10.75
N THR A 101 -15.91 10.21 -9.80
CA THR A 101 -17.37 10.41 -9.89
C THR A 101 -17.90 11.59 -9.06
N THR A 102 -17.01 12.33 -8.40
CA THR A 102 -17.34 13.46 -7.49
C THR A 102 -16.78 14.77 -7.99
#